data_AF-A0A382I9T5-F1
#
_entry.id   AF-A0A382I9T5-F1
#
_cell.length_a   1.000
_cell.length_b   1.000
_cell.length_c   1.000
_cell.angle_alpha   90.00
_cell.angle_beta   90.00
_cell.angle_gamma   90.00
#
_symmetry.space_group_name_H-M   'P 1'
#
loop_
_entity.id
_entity.type
_entity.pdbx_description
1 polymer ?
#
loop_
_entity_poly.entity_id
_entity_poly.type
_entity_poly.pdbx_seq_one_letter_code
_entity_poly.pdbx_strand_id
1 'polypeptide(L)'
;MYECGPNDRQELEIIQNLILDRLNYLKEKGVDITTDGVLLDYYSLNDEIIGCILNDHTFSPIIFGVIAVIGAFIVYRLWRLKKKRFKRF
;
A
#
# COMPACT_ATOMS: atom_id res chain seq x y z
N MET A 1 -16.17 9.61 11.16
CA MET A 1 -15.13 10.21 10.32
C MET A 1 -13.90 10.32 11.18
N TYR A 2 -12.86 9.61 10.79
CA TYR A 2 -11.55 9.64 11.40
C TYR A 2 -10.90 11.01 11.13
N GLU A 3 -10.22 11.58 12.12
CA GLU A 3 -9.52 12.86 11.98
C GLU A 3 -8.07 12.60 11.56
N CYS A 4 -7.73 12.94 10.31
CA CYS A 4 -6.36 12.81 9.82
C CYS A 4 -5.41 13.67 10.66
N GLY A 5 -4.35 13.05 11.20
CA GLY A 5 -3.37 13.68 12.05
C GLY A 5 -1.94 13.33 11.68
N PRO A 6 -0.94 14.04 12.22
CA PRO A 6 0.47 13.73 11.98
C PRO A 6 0.87 12.33 12.49
N ASN A 7 0.02 11.69 13.29
CA ASN A 7 0.23 10.36 13.86
C ASN A 7 -0.45 9.23 13.08
N ASP A 8 -1.05 9.51 11.92
CA ASP A 8 -1.80 8.52 11.12
C ASP A 8 -0.99 7.24 10.82
N ARG A 9 0.33 7.35 10.70
CA ARG A 9 1.21 6.17 10.55
C ARG A 9 1.21 5.26 11.78
N GLN A 10 1.22 5.84 12.98
CA GLN A 10 1.19 5.07 14.23
C GLN A 10 -0.22 4.49 14.45
N GLU A 11 -1.26 5.24 14.15
CA GLU A 11 -2.66 4.76 14.20
C GLU A 11 -2.89 3.60 13.23
N LEU A 12 -2.29 3.66 12.04
CA LEU A 12 -2.31 2.56 11.08
C LEU A 12 -1.64 1.29 11.64
N GLU A 13 -0.47 1.41 12.28
CA GLU A 13 0.21 0.28 12.92
C GLU A 13 -0.65 -0.33 14.04
N ILE A 14 -1.33 0.50 14.84
CA ILE A 14 -2.23 0.03 15.90
C ILE A 14 -3.39 -0.77 15.31
N ILE A 15 -4.05 -0.26 14.27
CA ILE A 15 -5.19 -0.94 13.63
C ILE A 15 -4.74 -2.23 12.95
N GLN A 16 -3.58 -2.25 12.32
CA GLN A 16 -3.04 -3.47 11.73
C GLN A 16 -2.80 -4.57 12.77
N ASN A 17 -2.31 -4.21 13.96
CA ASN A 17 -2.18 -5.16 15.07
C ASN A 17 -3.55 -5.65 15.57
N LEU A 18 -4.54 -4.77 15.69
CA LEU A 18 -5.90 -5.14 16.09
C LEU A 18 -6.57 -6.09 15.08
N ILE A 19 -6.38 -5.85 13.78
CA ILE A 19 -6.84 -6.74 12.70
C ILE A 19 -6.17 -8.12 12.84
N LEU A 20 -4.86 -8.15 13.06
CA LEU A 20 -4.10 -9.39 13.19
C LEU A 20 -4.55 -10.21 14.40
N ASP A 21 -4.70 -9.56 15.56
CA ASP A 21 -5.19 -10.20 16.78
C ASP A 21 -6.61 -10.75 16.59
N ARG A 22 -7.49 -9.99 15.92
CA ARG A 22 -8.86 -10.41 15.65
C ARG A 22 -8.90 -11.60 14.69
N LEU A 23 -8.09 -11.61 13.65
CA LEU A 23 -7.97 -12.74 12.72
C LEU A 23 -7.45 -14.00 13.43
N ASN A 24 -6.44 -13.87 14.28
CA ASN A 24 -5.92 -14.98 15.06
C ASN A 24 -6.99 -15.57 15.99
N TYR A 25 -7.74 -14.71 16.70
CA TYR A 25 -8.85 -15.11 17.55
C TYR A 25 -9.95 -15.85 16.79
N LEU A 26 -10.37 -15.34 15.63
CA LEU A 26 -11.41 -15.96 14.81
C LEU A 26 -10.94 -17.30 14.25
N LYS A 27 -9.66 -17.39 13.86
CA LYS A 27 -9.02 -18.62 13.39
C LYS A 27 -8.95 -19.69 14.49
N GLU A 28 -8.59 -19.31 15.71
CA GLU A 28 -8.60 -20.23 16.87
C GLU A 28 -10.00 -20.76 17.17
N LYS A 29 -11.02 -19.93 16.97
CA LYS A 29 -12.42 -20.31 17.17
C LYS A 29 -13.08 -21.01 15.97
N GLY A 30 -12.39 -21.09 14.82
CA GLY A 30 -12.93 -21.66 13.59
C GLY A 30 -14.15 -20.90 13.05
N VAL A 31 -14.28 -19.61 13.37
CA VAL A 31 -15.41 -18.76 12.94
C VAL A 31 -15.07 -18.11 11.60
N ASP A 32 -16.07 -17.95 10.75
CA ASP A 32 -15.90 -17.31 9.45
C ASP A 32 -15.55 -15.82 9.59
N ILE A 33 -14.33 -15.48 9.17
CA ILE A 33 -13.77 -14.14 9.18
C ILE A 33 -14.58 -13.14 8.34
N THR A 34 -15.32 -13.60 7.35
CA THR A 34 -16.07 -12.73 6.43
C THR A 34 -17.35 -12.16 7.03
N THR A 35 -17.80 -12.72 8.15
CA THR A 35 -19.03 -12.30 8.84
C THR A 35 -18.76 -11.51 10.12
N ASP A 36 -17.50 -11.31 10.50
CA ASP A 36 -17.14 -10.63 11.72
C ASP A 36 -17.27 -9.10 11.57
N GLY A 37 -18.30 -8.53 12.20
CA GLY A 37 -18.58 -7.10 12.14
C GLY A 37 -17.48 -6.22 12.76
N VAL A 38 -16.70 -6.76 13.71
CA VAL A 38 -15.57 -6.04 14.32
C VAL A 38 -14.40 -5.94 13.35
N LEU A 39 -14.08 -7.03 12.66
CA LEU A 39 -13.06 -7.04 11.61
C LEU A 39 -13.42 -6.10 10.45
N LEU A 40 -14.70 -6.05 10.07
CA LEU A 40 -15.18 -5.12 9.05
C LEU A 40 -14.99 -3.65 9.46
N ASP A 41 -15.26 -3.32 10.72
CA ASP A 41 -15.06 -1.98 11.27
C ASP A 41 -13.57 -1.58 11.26
N TYR A 42 -12.68 -2.51 11.63
CA TYR A 42 -11.24 -2.28 11.55
C TYR A 42 -10.74 -2.08 10.12
N TYR A 43 -11.27 -2.82 9.14
CA TYR A 43 -10.95 -2.58 7.73
C TYR A 43 -11.46 -1.23 7.24
N SER A 44 -12.67 -0.82 7.65
CA SER A 44 -13.22 0.49 7.30
C SER A 44 -12.35 1.63 7.86
N LEU A 45 -11.91 1.51 9.12
CA LEU A 45 -11.03 2.48 9.76
C LEU A 45 -9.65 2.51 9.08
N ASN A 46 -9.09 1.34 8.77
CA ASN A 46 -7.83 1.21 8.04
C ASN A 46 -7.88 1.91 6.67
N ASP A 47 -8.96 1.74 5.91
CA ASP A 47 -9.12 2.41 4.61
C ASP A 47 -9.24 3.93 4.76
N GLU A 48 -9.89 4.43 5.81
CA GLU A 48 -10.01 5.86 6.09
C GLU A 48 -8.63 6.49 6.42
N ILE A 49 -7.82 5.81 7.25
CA ILE A 49 -6.45 6.25 7.59
C ILE A 49 -5.51 6.16 6.39
N ILE A 50 -5.59 5.07 5.61
CA ILE A 50 -4.84 4.95 4.36
C ILE A 50 -5.22 6.11 3.43
N GLY A 51 -6.51 6.44 3.33
CA GLY A 51 -7.00 7.60 2.61
C GLY A 51 -6.38 8.91 3.08
N CYS A 52 -6.29 9.12 4.39
CA CYS A 52 -5.59 10.26 4.98
C CYS A 52 -4.11 10.30 4.57
N ILE A 53 -3.38 9.19 4.68
CA ILE A 53 -1.94 9.10 4.35
C ILE A 53 -1.67 9.31 2.86
N LEU A 54 -2.52 8.78 1.98
CA LEU A 54 -2.40 8.96 0.53
C LEU A 54 -2.77 10.36 0.08
N ASN A 55 -3.75 10.98 0.74
CA ASN A 55 -4.17 12.34 0.44
C ASN A 55 -3.23 13.38 1.07
N ASP A 56 -2.57 13.04 2.18
CA ASP A 56 -1.50 13.85 2.74
C ASP A 56 -0.35 13.93 1.74
N HIS A 57 0.03 15.15 1.37
CA HIS A 57 0.88 15.47 0.23
C HIS A 57 2.36 15.00 0.35
N THR A 58 2.65 14.13 1.31
CA THR A 58 3.94 13.48 1.50
C THR A 58 4.23 12.41 0.43
N PHE A 59 3.21 11.84 -0.23
CA PHE A 59 3.36 11.17 -1.53
C PHE A 59 3.50 12.22 -2.65
N SER A 60 4.55 13.03 -2.54
CA SER A 60 4.80 14.15 -3.44
C SER A 60 4.93 13.65 -4.89
N PRO A 61 4.47 14.42 -5.91
CA PRO A 61 4.76 14.15 -7.33
C PRO A 61 6.26 13.89 -7.62
N ILE A 62 7.13 14.31 -6.71
CA ILE A 62 8.56 13.99 -6.69
C ILE A 62 8.81 12.47 -6.65
N ILE A 63 8.13 11.71 -5.78
CA ILE A 63 8.31 10.26 -5.65
C ILE A 63 7.87 9.56 -6.94
N PHE A 64 6.71 9.96 -7.49
CA PHE A 64 6.26 9.49 -8.80
C PHE A 64 7.25 9.83 -9.91
N GLY A 65 7.84 11.02 -9.89
CA GLY A 65 8.90 11.43 -10.80
C GLY A 65 10.13 10.51 -10.74
N VAL A 66 10.59 10.17 -9.54
CA VAL A 66 11.74 9.26 -9.34
C VAL A 66 11.43 7.87 -9.89
N ILE A 67 10.26 7.30 -9.59
CA ILE A 67 9.85 5.98 -10.11
C ILE A 67 9.77 6.01 -11.64
N ALA A 68 9.19 7.07 -12.22
CA ALA A 68 9.05 7.23 -13.67
C ALA A 68 10.42 7.32 -14.38
N VAL A 69 11.38 8.07 -13.81
CA VAL A 69 12.75 8.20 -14.36
C VAL A 69 13.47 6.85 -14.34
N ILE A 70 13.39 6.11 -13.22
CA ILE A 70 14.00 4.78 -13.12
C ILE A 70 13.38 3.80 -14.13
N GLY A 71 12.04 3.79 -14.24
CA GLY A 71 11.33 2.96 -15.21
C GLY A 71 11.72 3.27 -16.66
N ALA A 72 11.75 4.55 -17.03
CA ALA A 72 12.16 5.00 -18.36
C ALA A 72 13.62 4.62 -18.68
N PHE A 73 14.53 4.72 -17.70
CA PHE A 73 15.93 4.35 -17.87
C PHE A 73 16.11 2.85 -18.15
N ILE A 74 15.38 2.00 -17.43
CA ILE A 74 15.42 0.53 -17.64
C ILE A 74 14.89 0.19 -19.04
N VAL A 75 13.73 0.74 -19.42
CA VAL A 75 13.12 0.51 -20.73
C VAL A 75 14.05 0.99 -21.85
N TYR A 76 14.65 2.18 -21.71
CA TYR A 76 15.61 2.71 -22.66
C TYR A 76 16.85 1.81 -22.80
N ARG A 77 17.38 1.30 -21.68
CA ARG A 77 18.54 0.40 -21.69
C ARG A 77 18.21 -0.93 -22.39
N LEU A 78 17.05 -1.52 -22.10
CA LEU A 78 16.57 -2.74 -22.76
C LEU A 78 16.35 -2.55 -24.26
N TRP A 79 15.78 -1.41 -24.66
CA TRP A 79 15.59 -1.06 -26.06
C TRP A 79 16.92 -0.89 -26.80
N ARG A 80 17.89 -0.18 -26.20
CA ARG A 80 19.26 -0.04 -26.74
C ARG A 80 19.96 -1.40 -26.91
N LEU A 81 19.79 -2.33 -25.99
CA LEU A 81 20.35 -3.68 -26.08
C LEU A 81 19.72 -4.49 -27.23
N LYS A 82 18.39 -4.44 -27.38
CA LYS A 82 17.70 -5.05 -28.54
C LYS A 82 18.18 -4.47 -29.87
N LYS A 83 18.36 -3.14 -29.95
CA LYS A 83 18.82 -2.45 -31.16
C LYS A 83 20.26 -2.83 -31.56
N LYS A 84 21.13 -3.13 -30.58
CA LYS A 84 22.50 -3.61 -30.85
C LYS A 84 22.55 -5.04 -31.40
N ARG A 85 21.61 -5.93 -31.02
CA ARG A 85 21.50 -7.27 -31.65
C ARG A 85 21.06 -7.20 -33.11
N PHE A 86 20.18 -6.25 -33.46
CA PHE A 86 19.70 -6.08 -34.83
C PHE A 86 20.72 -5.49 -35.81
N LYS A 87 21.73 -4.74 -35.35
CA LYS A 87 22.80 -4.19 -36.21
C LYS A 87 23.95 -5.17 -36.50
N ARG A 88 23.90 -6.39 -35.97
CA ARG A 88 24.97 -7.39 -36.09
C ARG A 88 24.60 -8.55 -37.02
N PHE A 89 23.47 -8.43 -37.71
CA PHE A 89 23.04 -9.29 -38.81
C PHE A 89 23.12 -8.50 -40.11
#